data_AF-A0A075Q339-F1
#
_entry.id   AF-A0A075Q339-F1
#
_cell.length_a   1.000
_cell.length_b   1.000
_cell.length_c   1.000
_cell.angle_alpha   90.00
_cell.angle_beta   90.00
_cell.angle_gamma   90.00
#
_symmetry.space_group_name_H-M   'P 1'
#
loop_
_entity.id
_entity.type
_entity.pdbx_description
1 polymer ?
#
loop_
_entity_poly.entity_id
_entity_poly.type
_entity_poly.pdbx_seq_one_letter_code
_entity_poly.pdbx_strand_id
1 'polypeptide(L)'
;MAAGKQEKSYFDVLGICCPSEVPLVEKLLEPLAGVHKVTVVVPSRTVIVVHDAATISQSQIVKALNQARLEASVRAYGGAGQNKINKWPSPYVLLCGVLLVASLFQHFWHPLRWLALVATAAGLPPIVLRSVAAARRLTLDVNILMLIAVGGAVALKDYSEAGFIVFLFTTAEWLETRASCKATAGMSSLMSMAPQNAVLAETGQVVAAQDVKVNTVIAVKAGEVVPIDGVVVDGRSEVDEQTLTGESFPVAKQTDSEVWAGTLNIDGYIS
;
A
#
# COMPACT_ATOMS: atom_id res chain seq x y z
N MET A 1 -21.99 -29.35 -2.73
CA MET A 1 -20.94 -28.48 -3.30
C MET A 1 -21.10 -27.12 -2.66
N ALA A 2 -20.28 -26.81 -1.66
CA ALA A 2 -20.34 -25.54 -0.96
C ALA A 2 -19.76 -24.47 -1.88
N ALA A 3 -20.56 -23.47 -2.27
CA ALA A 3 -20.05 -22.27 -2.93
C ALA A 3 -19.13 -21.57 -1.92
N GLY A 4 -17.83 -21.64 -2.14
CA GLY A 4 -16.83 -20.95 -1.32
C GLY A 4 -17.13 -19.46 -1.31
N LYS A 5 -17.21 -18.88 -0.10
CA LYS A 5 -17.53 -17.47 0.08
C LYS A 5 -16.32 -16.66 -0.43
N GLN A 6 -16.46 -16.09 -1.62
CA GLN A 6 -15.43 -15.24 -2.21
C GLN A 6 -15.22 -14.02 -1.32
N GLU A 7 -13.99 -13.81 -0.88
CA GLU A 7 -13.56 -12.67 -0.10
C GLU A 7 -12.65 -11.79 -0.95
N LYS A 8 -12.86 -10.48 -0.85
CA LYS A 8 -12.02 -9.48 -1.51
C LYS A 8 -11.07 -8.90 -0.48
N SER A 9 -9.79 -9.17 -0.64
CA SER A 9 -8.75 -8.66 0.26
C SER A 9 -7.84 -7.66 -0.45
N TYR A 10 -7.37 -6.67 0.30
CA TYR A 10 -6.53 -5.59 -0.17
C TYR A 10 -5.14 -5.71 0.48
N PHE A 11 -4.10 -5.60 -0.32
CA PHE A 11 -2.72 -5.71 0.13
C PHE A 11 -1.94 -4.47 -0.29
N ASP A 12 -1.21 -3.88 0.65
CA ASP A 12 -0.25 -2.82 0.35
C ASP A 12 1.09 -3.47 -0.01
N VAL A 13 1.59 -3.18 -1.22
CA VAL A 13 2.75 -3.83 -1.81
C VAL A 13 3.76 -2.77 -2.23
N LEU A 14 4.67 -2.43 -1.31
CA LEU A 14 5.57 -1.29 -1.46
C LEU A 14 6.54 -1.42 -2.64
N GLY A 15 6.86 -2.65 -3.05
CA GLY A 15 7.79 -2.94 -4.14
C GLY A 15 7.22 -2.78 -5.56
N ILE A 16 6.00 -2.26 -5.73
CA ILE A 16 5.43 -1.96 -7.05
C ILE A 16 5.82 -0.51 -7.42
N CYS A 17 6.64 -0.33 -8.44
CA CYS A 17 7.16 0.98 -8.82
C CYS A 17 6.67 1.43 -10.21
N CYS A 18 6.34 0.50 -11.08
CA CYS A 18 5.92 0.75 -12.45
C CYS A 18 5.08 -0.40 -13.03
N PRO A 19 4.47 -0.19 -14.21
CA PRO A 19 3.60 -1.19 -14.84
C PRO A 19 4.31 -2.52 -15.17
N SER A 20 5.65 -2.56 -15.26
CA SER A 20 6.37 -3.80 -15.52
C SER A 20 6.38 -4.78 -14.35
N GLU A 21 5.99 -4.37 -13.14
CA GLU A 21 5.84 -5.29 -12.00
C GLU A 21 4.46 -5.93 -11.95
N VAL A 22 3.48 -5.45 -12.73
CA VAL A 22 2.12 -6.04 -12.77
C VAL A 22 2.15 -7.51 -13.22
N PRO A 23 2.84 -7.88 -14.32
CA PRO A 23 2.92 -9.28 -14.74
C PRO A 23 3.64 -10.18 -13.71
N LEU A 24 4.57 -9.61 -12.93
CA LEU A 24 5.25 -10.35 -11.87
C LEU A 24 4.27 -10.70 -10.75
N VAL A 25 3.42 -9.76 -10.34
CA VAL A 25 2.39 -9.97 -9.31
C VAL A 25 1.37 -11.01 -9.79
N GLU A 26 0.89 -10.89 -11.02
CA GLU A 26 -0.05 -11.86 -11.63
C GLU A 26 0.55 -13.27 -11.66
N LYS A 27 1.78 -13.42 -12.16
CA LYS A 27 2.48 -14.70 -12.22
C LYS A 27 2.72 -15.35 -10.86
N LEU A 28 2.78 -14.57 -9.77
CA LEU A 28 2.94 -15.09 -8.41
C LEU A 28 1.63 -15.54 -7.78
N LEU A 29 0.52 -14.90 -8.14
CA LEU A 29 -0.76 -15.06 -7.46
C LEU A 29 -1.76 -15.92 -8.23
N GLU A 30 -1.80 -15.85 -9.57
CA GLU A 30 -2.70 -16.65 -10.40
C GLU A 30 -2.51 -18.18 -10.25
N PRO A 31 -1.28 -18.72 -10.06
CA PRO A 31 -1.11 -20.15 -9.86
C PRO A 31 -1.57 -20.66 -8.48
N LEU A 32 -1.90 -19.78 -7.54
CA LEU A 32 -2.30 -20.18 -6.20
C LEU A 32 -3.75 -20.70 -6.21
N ALA A 33 -3.94 -21.91 -5.69
CA ALA A 33 -5.28 -22.49 -5.56
C ALA A 33 -6.15 -21.60 -4.67
N GLY A 34 -7.33 -21.23 -5.18
CA GLY A 34 -8.26 -20.34 -4.47
C GLY A 34 -8.23 -18.87 -4.90
N VAL A 35 -7.28 -18.46 -5.75
CA VAL A 35 -7.25 -17.10 -6.31
C VAL A 35 -8.05 -17.07 -7.62
N HIS A 36 -9.04 -16.17 -7.70
CA HIS A 36 -9.90 -16.03 -8.89
C HIS A 36 -9.55 -14.83 -9.75
N LYS A 37 -9.24 -13.70 -9.11
CA LYS A 37 -8.94 -12.45 -9.81
C LYS A 37 -7.91 -11.65 -9.04
N VAL A 38 -6.94 -11.13 -9.76
CA VAL A 38 -5.93 -10.21 -9.25
C VAL A 38 -6.08 -8.89 -9.99
N THR A 39 -5.98 -7.78 -9.27
CA THR A 39 -5.99 -6.44 -9.87
C THR A 39 -4.93 -5.61 -9.18
N VAL A 40 -4.02 -5.05 -9.96
CA VAL A 40 -2.91 -4.25 -9.46
C VAL A 40 -3.16 -2.78 -9.77
N VAL A 41 -3.19 -1.96 -8.72
CA VAL A 41 -3.30 -0.51 -8.84
C VAL A 41 -1.92 0.08 -8.55
N VAL A 42 -1.14 0.27 -9.63
CA VAL A 42 0.26 0.74 -9.56
C VAL A 42 0.40 2.06 -8.79
N PRO A 43 -0.43 3.11 -9.02
CA PRO A 43 -0.25 4.39 -8.34
C PRO A 43 -0.43 4.30 -6.82
N SER A 44 -1.35 3.46 -6.36
CA SER A 44 -1.63 3.28 -4.94
C SER A 44 -0.81 2.16 -4.30
N ARG A 45 0.03 1.45 -5.10
CA ARG A 45 0.78 0.26 -4.68
C ARG A 45 -0.10 -0.79 -4.02
N THR A 46 -1.35 -0.90 -4.48
CA THR A 46 -2.35 -1.79 -3.90
C THR A 46 -2.60 -2.97 -4.83
N VAL A 47 -2.55 -4.17 -4.27
CA VAL A 47 -2.97 -5.39 -4.95
C VAL A 47 -4.30 -5.83 -4.35
N ILE A 48 -5.30 -5.98 -5.21
CA ILE A 48 -6.64 -6.43 -4.85
C ILE A 48 -6.75 -7.87 -5.31
N VAL A 49 -7.06 -8.78 -4.39
CA VAL A 49 -7.19 -10.21 -4.70
C VAL A 49 -8.58 -10.67 -4.30
N VAL A 50 -9.29 -11.28 -5.25
CA VAL A 50 -10.53 -12.02 -4.98
C VAL A 50 -10.14 -13.48 -4.79
N HIS A 51 -10.34 -14.00 -3.59
CA HIS A 51 -9.94 -15.35 -3.21
C HIS A 51 -11.00 -16.05 -2.36
N ASP A 52 -10.94 -17.38 -2.30
CA ASP A 52 -11.80 -18.17 -1.42
C ASP A 52 -11.12 -18.36 -0.05
N ALA A 53 -11.68 -17.72 0.98
CA ALA A 53 -11.17 -17.72 2.35
C ALA A 53 -11.06 -19.12 2.97
N ALA A 54 -11.79 -20.12 2.44
CA ALA A 54 -11.70 -21.51 2.89
C ALA A 54 -10.44 -22.23 2.36
N THR A 55 -9.87 -21.74 1.26
CA THR A 55 -8.77 -22.42 0.54
C THR A 55 -7.42 -21.74 0.74
N ILE A 56 -7.39 -20.40 0.82
CA ILE A 56 -6.17 -19.62 0.98
C ILE A 56 -6.35 -18.51 2.01
N SER A 57 -5.37 -18.38 2.89
CA SER A 57 -5.35 -17.32 3.90
C SER A 57 -4.63 -16.07 3.38
N GLN A 58 -5.04 -14.89 3.85
CA GLN A 58 -4.40 -13.62 3.52
C GLN A 58 -2.88 -13.62 3.82
N SER A 59 -2.44 -14.35 4.86
CA SER A 59 -1.02 -14.48 5.21
C SER A 59 -0.22 -15.30 4.18
N GLN A 60 -0.83 -16.30 3.54
CA GLN A 60 -0.21 -17.08 2.46
C GLN A 60 -0.03 -16.23 1.21
N ILE A 61 -1.02 -15.40 0.86
CA ILE A 61 -0.93 -14.44 -0.25
C ILE A 61 0.20 -13.44 -0.01
N VAL A 62 0.27 -12.86 1.20
CA VAL A 62 1.38 -11.99 1.60
C VAL A 62 2.73 -12.71 1.54
N LYS A 63 2.79 -13.97 1.98
CA LYS A 63 4.01 -14.77 1.90
C LYS A 63 4.43 -15.00 0.44
N ALA A 64 3.51 -15.28 -0.47
CA ALA A 64 3.79 -15.44 -1.89
C ALA A 64 4.33 -14.15 -2.52
N LEU A 65 3.71 -13.00 -2.23
CA LEU A 65 4.22 -11.69 -2.69
C LEU A 65 5.60 -11.38 -2.09
N ASN A 66 5.82 -11.70 -0.81
CA ASN A 66 7.09 -11.46 -0.14
C ASN A 66 8.22 -12.42 -0.53
N GLN A 67 7.92 -13.57 -1.16
CA GLN A 67 8.94 -14.36 -1.86
C GLN A 67 9.55 -13.56 -3.01
N ALA A 68 8.81 -12.60 -3.57
CA ALA A 68 9.31 -11.63 -4.54
C ALA A 68 9.94 -10.38 -3.93
N ARG A 69 10.09 -10.34 -2.59
CA ARG A 69 10.61 -9.16 -1.87
C ARG A 69 9.84 -7.88 -2.22
N LEU A 70 8.55 -8.02 -2.55
CA LEU A 70 7.66 -6.89 -2.87
C LEU A 70 7.18 -6.13 -1.62
N GLU A 71 7.65 -6.52 -0.43
CA GLU A 71 7.32 -5.87 0.86
C GLU A 71 5.80 -5.71 1.04
N ALA A 72 5.09 -6.80 0.76
CA ALA A 72 3.63 -6.88 0.86
C ALA A 72 3.19 -6.98 2.32
N SER A 73 2.10 -6.31 2.64
CA SER A 73 1.43 -6.36 3.95
C SER A 73 -0.09 -6.38 3.74
N VAL A 74 -0.81 -7.00 4.69
CA VAL A 74 -2.28 -6.98 4.68
C VAL A 74 -2.74 -5.58 5.02
N ARG A 75 -3.55 -4.96 4.16
CA ARG A 75 -4.22 -3.71 4.51
C ARG A 75 -5.41 -4.08 5.40
N ALA A 76 -5.30 -3.79 6.70
CA ALA A 76 -6.39 -3.98 7.63
C ALA A 76 -7.57 -3.07 7.23
N TYR A 77 -8.69 -3.68 6.83
CA TYR A 77 -9.93 -2.98 6.58
C TYR A 77 -10.42 -2.35 7.90
N GLY A 78 -10.83 -1.07 7.90
CA GLY A 78 -11.34 -0.41 9.12
C GLY A 78 -10.32 0.25 10.04
N GLY A 79 -9.02 0.16 9.77
CA GLY A 79 -8.02 0.87 10.55
C GLY A 79 -7.47 2.05 9.77
N ALA A 80 -7.76 3.28 10.21
CA ALA A 80 -6.88 4.43 9.98
C ALA A 80 -5.54 4.25 10.74
N GLY A 81 -4.96 3.05 10.65
CA GLY A 81 -3.63 2.73 11.10
C GLY A 81 -2.69 3.36 10.10
N GLN A 82 -2.41 4.65 10.30
CA GLN A 82 -1.22 5.29 9.81
C GLN A 82 -0.06 4.39 10.19
N ASN A 83 0.37 3.53 9.27
CA ASN A 83 1.61 2.81 9.43
C ASN A 83 2.64 3.93 9.53
N LYS A 84 3.18 4.17 10.74
CA LYS A 84 4.14 5.24 11.00
C LYS A 84 5.35 4.93 10.14
N ILE A 85 5.35 5.45 8.91
CA ILE A 85 6.49 5.35 8.01
C ILE A 85 7.64 6.00 8.77
N ASN A 86 8.64 5.18 9.09
CA ASN A 86 9.80 5.66 9.81
C ASN A 86 10.45 6.72 8.92
N LYS A 87 10.39 7.98 9.33
CA LYS A 87 10.86 9.13 8.51
C LYS A 87 12.36 9.07 8.21
N TRP A 88 13.08 8.25 8.97
CA TRP A 88 14.53 8.13 8.89
C TRP A 88 14.94 6.98 7.96
N PRO A 89 16.01 7.17 7.17
CA PRO A 89 16.60 6.10 6.38
C PRO A 89 17.02 4.93 7.27
N SER A 90 17.06 3.73 6.69
CA SER A 90 17.48 2.54 7.42
C SER A 90 18.90 2.73 7.97
N PRO A 91 19.23 2.14 9.13
CA PRO A 91 20.53 2.35 9.78
C PRO A 91 21.71 1.96 8.87
N TYR A 92 21.50 1.04 7.93
CA TYR A 92 22.49 0.64 6.93
C TYR A 92 22.82 1.74 5.92
N VAL A 93 21.83 2.53 5.50
CA VAL A 93 22.03 3.66 4.58
C VAL A 93 22.79 4.79 5.27
N LEU A 94 22.44 5.07 6.54
CA LEU A 94 23.18 6.04 7.36
C LEU A 94 24.62 5.59 7.60
N LEU A 95 24.82 4.32 7.95
CA LEU A 95 26.15 3.76 8.17
C LEU A 95 26.99 3.81 6.88
N CYS A 96 26.41 3.43 5.74
CA CYS A 96 27.06 3.50 4.43
C CYS A 96 27.47 4.94 4.08
N GLY A 97 26.55 5.91 4.25
CA GLY A 97 26.82 7.32 4.00
C GLY A 97 27.92 7.90 4.90
N VAL A 98 27.88 7.61 6.21
CA VAL A 98 28.91 8.07 7.16
C VAL A 98 30.28 7.47 6.83
N LEU A 99 30.33 6.17 6.52
CA LEU A 99 31.58 5.49 6.14
C LEU A 99 32.13 6.01 4.80
N LEU A 100 31.27 6.33 3.83
CA LEU A 100 31.66 6.88 2.54
C LEU A 100 32.21 8.30 2.68
N VAL A 101 31.55 9.15 3.48
CA VAL A 101 32.04 10.50 3.79
C VAL A 101 33.38 10.43 4.53
N ALA A 102 33.55 9.48 5.45
CA ALA A 102 34.85 9.23 6.09
C ALA A 102 35.91 8.78 5.08
N SER A 103 35.54 7.98 4.07
CA SER A 103 36.45 7.55 3.01
C SER A 103 36.89 8.68 2.07
N LEU A 104 36.14 9.78 1.92
CA LEU A 104 36.55 10.93 1.12
C LEU A 104 37.77 11.67 1.71
N PHE A 105 38.04 11.52 3.00
CA PHE A 105 39.26 12.03 3.66
C PHE A 105 40.53 11.21 3.36
N GLN A 106 40.45 10.23 2.46
CA GLN A 106 41.57 9.41 1.98
C GLN A 106 42.78 10.21 1.45
N HIS A 107 42.59 11.46 1.00
CA HIS A 107 43.69 12.32 0.56
C HIS A 107 44.68 12.65 1.71
N PHE A 108 44.21 12.64 2.96
CA PHE A 108 45.04 12.93 4.12
C PHE A 108 45.75 11.68 4.66
N TRP A 109 45.14 10.49 4.55
CA TRP A 109 45.61 9.24 5.15
C TRP A 109 45.40 8.02 4.22
N HIS A 110 46.49 7.45 3.72
CA HIS A 110 46.53 6.35 2.74
C HIS A 110 45.80 5.02 3.11
N PRO A 111 45.67 4.59 4.39
CA PRO A 111 44.99 3.32 4.72
C PRO A 111 43.45 3.39 4.72
N LEU A 112 42.83 4.57 4.50
CA LEU A 112 41.37 4.69 4.48
C LEU A 112 40.69 4.04 3.26
N ARG A 113 41.42 3.55 2.26
CA ARG A 113 40.82 2.83 1.11
C ARG A 113 40.04 1.58 1.52
N TRP A 114 40.41 0.95 2.64
CA TRP A 114 39.69 -0.21 3.18
C TRP A 114 38.34 0.17 3.82
N LEU A 115 38.19 1.42 4.28
CA LEU A 115 36.91 1.93 4.79
C LEU A 115 35.85 2.00 3.68
N ALA A 116 36.24 2.34 2.44
CA ALA A 116 35.34 2.31 1.29
C ALA A 116 34.80 0.89 1.01
N LEU A 117 35.64 -0.13 1.19
CA LEU A 117 35.25 -1.52 1.01
C LEU A 117 34.25 -1.96 2.10
N VAL A 118 34.47 -1.53 3.36
CA VAL A 118 33.53 -1.76 4.46
C VAL A 118 32.21 -1.01 4.23
N ALA A 119 32.25 0.23 3.72
CA ALA A 119 31.05 1.01 3.36
C ALA A 119 30.22 0.31 2.28
N THR A 120 30.89 -0.20 1.25
CA THR A 120 30.27 -0.96 0.16
C THR A 120 29.65 -2.24 0.71
N ALA A 121 30.40 -3.02 1.51
CA ALA A 121 29.92 -4.26 2.11
C ALA A 121 28.74 -4.06 3.08
N ALA A 122 28.64 -2.90 3.74
CA ALA A 122 27.53 -2.59 4.63
C ALA A 122 26.22 -2.24 3.88
N GLY A 123 26.31 -1.59 2.71
CA GLY A 123 25.16 -1.21 1.90
C GLY A 123 24.69 -2.28 0.91
N LEU A 124 25.54 -3.27 0.61
CA LEU A 124 25.30 -4.34 -0.36
C LEU A 124 24.23 -5.39 0.02
N PRO A 125 24.00 -5.77 1.30
CA PRO A 125 23.07 -6.85 1.66
C PRO A 125 21.64 -6.71 1.10
N PRO A 126 20.95 -5.56 1.18
CA PRO A 126 19.61 -5.43 0.61
C PRO A 126 19.60 -5.58 -0.92
N ILE A 127 20.60 -5.03 -1.61
CA ILE A 127 20.73 -5.07 -3.08
C ILE A 127 20.98 -6.50 -3.55
N VAL A 128 21.88 -7.23 -2.89
CA VAL A 128 22.18 -8.64 -3.23
C VAL A 128 20.95 -9.52 -3.04
N LEU A 129 20.21 -9.33 -1.94
CA LEU A 129 19.00 -10.10 -1.68
C LEU A 129 17.93 -9.88 -2.76
N ARG A 130 17.72 -8.63 -3.18
CA ARG A 130 16.79 -8.29 -4.27
C ARG A 130 17.29 -8.83 -5.62
N SER A 131 18.57 -8.68 -5.92
CA SER A 131 19.19 -9.16 -7.16
C SER A 131 19.12 -10.69 -7.31
N VAL A 132 19.40 -11.44 -6.23
CA VAL A 132 19.28 -12.91 -6.23
C VAL A 132 17.82 -13.33 -6.41
N ALA A 133 16.89 -12.59 -5.80
CA ALA A 133 15.46 -12.85 -5.94
C ALA A 133 14.95 -12.57 -7.37
N ALA A 134 15.50 -11.57 -8.06
CA ALA A 134 15.21 -11.27 -9.47
C ALA A 134 15.88 -12.30 -10.41
N ALA A 135 17.14 -12.65 -10.16
CA ALA A 135 17.89 -13.61 -10.97
C ALA A 135 17.25 -15.01 -10.96
N ARG A 136 16.76 -15.47 -9.79
CA ARG A 136 16.01 -16.75 -9.68
C ARG A 136 14.74 -16.81 -10.53
N ARG A 137 14.19 -15.65 -10.91
CA ARG A 137 12.97 -15.53 -11.73
C ARG A 137 13.25 -15.22 -13.20
N LEU A 138 14.52 -15.13 -13.60
CA LEU A 138 14.93 -14.76 -14.97
C LEU A 138 14.34 -13.41 -15.43
N THR A 139 14.10 -12.49 -14.48
CA THR A 139 13.66 -11.12 -14.78
C THR A 139 14.87 -10.19 -14.73
N LEU A 140 15.14 -9.47 -15.82
CA LEU A 140 16.17 -8.44 -15.86
C LEU A 140 15.62 -7.17 -15.22
N ASP A 141 16.13 -6.85 -14.04
CA ASP A 141 15.73 -5.70 -13.22
C ASP A 141 16.94 -4.77 -13.00
N VAL A 142 16.67 -3.51 -12.69
CA VAL A 142 17.66 -2.47 -12.34
C VAL A 142 18.59 -2.95 -11.22
N ASN A 143 18.06 -3.74 -10.28
CA ASN A 143 18.85 -4.37 -9.21
C ASN A 143 19.99 -5.25 -9.74
N ILE A 144 19.75 -6.03 -10.81
CA ILE A 144 20.76 -6.90 -11.43
C ILE A 144 21.83 -6.05 -12.13
N LEU A 145 21.41 -5.01 -12.85
CA LEU A 145 22.33 -4.09 -13.53
C LEU A 145 23.24 -3.40 -12.51
N MET A 146 22.67 -2.97 -11.38
CA MET A 146 23.42 -2.38 -10.27
C MET A 146 24.43 -3.37 -9.67
N LEU A 147 24.04 -4.62 -9.43
CA LEU A 147 24.92 -5.65 -8.89
C LEU A 147 26.14 -5.88 -9.81
N ILE A 148 25.92 -5.92 -11.12
CA ILE A 148 27.00 -6.07 -12.12
C ILE A 148 27.92 -4.85 -12.09
N ALA A 149 27.36 -3.63 -12.03
CA ALA A 149 28.16 -2.40 -11.97
C ALA A 149 29.04 -2.35 -10.71
N VAL A 150 28.49 -2.66 -9.53
CA VAL A 150 29.24 -2.72 -8.27
C VAL A 150 30.30 -3.83 -8.33
N GLY A 151 29.95 -5.00 -8.87
CA GLY A 151 30.90 -6.10 -9.08
C GLY A 151 32.07 -5.71 -9.99
N GLY A 152 31.79 -4.96 -11.07
CA GLY A 152 32.80 -4.42 -11.98
C GLY A 152 33.75 -3.43 -11.31
N ALA A 153 33.21 -2.46 -10.57
CA ALA A 153 34.01 -1.48 -9.82
C ALA A 153 34.93 -2.15 -8.78
N VAL A 154 34.41 -3.16 -8.06
CA VAL A 154 35.20 -3.96 -7.11
C VAL A 154 36.30 -4.76 -7.81
N ALA A 155 36.02 -5.34 -8.99
CA ALA A 155 37.02 -6.09 -9.77
C ALA A 155 38.17 -5.20 -10.26
N LEU A 156 37.87 -3.94 -10.61
CA LEU A 156 38.86 -2.91 -10.97
C LEU A 156 39.60 -2.33 -9.75
N LYS A 157 39.27 -2.77 -8.52
CA LYS A 157 39.79 -2.24 -7.24
C LYS A 157 39.46 -0.77 -7.00
N ASP A 158 38.42 -0.25 -7.64
CA ASP A 158 37.87 1.08 -7.35
C ASP A 158 36.73 0.97 -6.32
N TYR A 159 37.14 0.87 -5.05
CA TYR A 159 36.20 0.76 -3.94
C TYR A 159 35.44 2.08 -3.68
N SER A 160 36.01 3.22 -4.08
CA SER A 160 35.36 4.52 -3.97
C SER A 160 34.14 4.59 -4.89
N GLU A 161 34.31 4.27 -6.17
CA GLU A 161 33.21 4.26 -7.14
C GLU A 161 32.12 3.25 -6.74
N ALA A 162 32.51 2.04 -6.33
CA ALA A 162 31.57 1.04 -5.83
C ALA A 162 30.73 1.57 -4.66
N GLY A 163 31.36 2.25 -3.70
CA GLY A 163 30.69 2.88 -2.57
C GLY A 163 29.70 3.96 -3.02
N PHE A 164 30.09 4.84 -3.95
CA PHE A 164 29.22 5.89 -4.47
C PHE A 164 27.98 5.34 -5.16
N ILE A 165 28.13 4.30 -5.99
CA ILE A 165 27.00 3.64 -6.66
C ILE A 165 26.02 3.09 -5.61
N VAL A 166 26.52 2.36 -4.61
CA VAL A 166 25.69 1.79 -3.54
C VAL A 166 24.99 2.88 -2.74
N PHE A 167 25.70 3.93 -2.35
CA PHE A 167 25.14 5.02 -1.55
C PHE A 167 24.06 5.82 -2.30
N LEU A 168 24.32 6.22 -3.56
CA LEU A 168 23.37 7.00 -4.34
C LEU A 168 22.10 6.21 -4.61
N PHE A 169 22.22 4.94 -4.97
CA PHE A 169 21.06 4.10 -5.25
C PHE A 169 20.22 3.84 -4.00
N THR A 170 20.84 3.46 -2.88
CA THR A 170 20.12 3.24 -1.62
C THR A 170 19.45 4.51 -1.09
N THR A 171 20.08 5.67 -1.32
CA THR A 171 19.48 6.98 -1.01
C THR A 171 18.29 7.28 -1.93
N ALA A 172 18.40 6.96 -3.23
CA ALA A 172 17.33 7.12 -4.19
C ALA A 172 16.12 6.24 -3.85
N GLU A 173 16.33 4.96 -3.53
CA GLU A 173 15.26 4.05 -3.10
C GLU A 173 14.54 4.55 -1.84
N TRP A 174 15.29 5.09 -0.87
CA TRP A 174 14.70 5.69 0.32
C TRP A 174 13.85 6.92 -0.01
N LEU A 175 14.36 7.81 -0.87
CA LEU A 175 13.64 9.01 -1.29
C LEU A 175 12.37 8.66 -2.07
N GLU A 176 12.45 7.67 -2.96
CA GLU A 176 11.32 7.13 -3.71
C GLU A 176 10.25 6.59 -2.78
N THR A 177 10.64 5.71 -1.83
CA THR A 177 9.72 5.15 -0.84
C THR A 177 8.99 6.26 -0.08
N ARG A 178 9.72 7.30 0.34
CA ARG A 178 9.15 8.45 1.04
C ARG A 178 8.19 9.26 0.16
N ALA A 179 8.55 9.50 -1.11
CA ALA A 179 7.72 10.23 -2.06
C ALA A 179 6.42 9.49 -2.35
N SER A 180 6.49 8.20 -2.63
CA SER A 180 5.32 7.36 -2.90
C SER A 180 4.41 7.25 -1.68
N CYS A 181 4.96 7.07 -0.48
CA CYS A 181 4.17 7.10 0.74
C CYS A 181 3.42 8.42 0.94
N LYS A 182 4.05 9.56 0.64
CA LYS A 182 3.40 10.87 0.72
C LYS A 182 2.27 11.00 -0.31
N ALA A 183 2.46 10.49 -1.52
CA ALA A 183 1.44 10.47 -2.56
C ALA A 183 0.23 9.61 -2.15
N THR A 184 0.47 8.40 -1.65
CA THR A 184 -0.59 7.48 -1.20
C THR A 184 -1.32 8.00 0.04
N ALA A 185 -0.65 8.68 0.97
CA ALA A 185 -1.29 9.26 2.14
C ALA A 185 -2.34 10.32 1.77
N GLY A 186 -2.07 11.17 0.77
CA GLY A 186 -3.04 12.14 0.26
C GLY A 186 -4.27 11.47 -0.35
N MET A 187 -4.06 10.40 -1.12
CA MET A 187 -5.15 9.64 -1.73
C MET A 187 -5.96 8.83 -0.72
N SER A 188 -5.30 8.26 0.30
CA SER A 188 -5.96 7.52 1.38
C SER A 188 -6.90 8.40 2.19
N SER A 189 -6.57 9.68 2.38
CA SER A 189 -7.45 10.64 3.08
C SER A 189 -8.76 10.89 2.35
N LEU A 190 -8.77 10.77 1.01
CA LEU A 190 -9.98 10.88 0.20
C LEU A 190 -10.79 9.57 0.23
N MET A 191 -10.12 8.40 0.23
CA MET A 191 -10.79 7.10 0.32
C MET A 191 -11.37 6.80 1.71
N SER A 192 -10.84 7.39 2.78
CA SER A 192 -11.37 7.23 4.14
C SER A 192 -12.64 8.03 4.43
N MET A 193 -13.09 8.86 3.49
CA MET A 193 -14.34 9.62 3.62
C MET A 193 -15.59 8.79 3.34
N ALA A 194 -15.45 7.58 2.77
CA ALA A 194 -16.55 6.64 2.64
C ALA A 194 -16.78 5.90 3.98
N PRO A 195 -17.91 6.11 4.69
CA PRO A 195 -18.32 5.29 5.83
C PRO A 195 -18.25 3.79 5.53
N GLN A 196 -17.51 3.06 6.37
CA GLN A 196 -17.19 1.66 6.12
C GLN A 196 -18.20 0.69 6.75
N ASN A 197 -19.04 1.19 7.65
CA ASN A 197 -20.01 0.41 8.40
C ASN A 197 -21.40 1.05 8.29
N ALA A 198 -22.43 0.23 8.23
CA ALA A 198 -23.82 0.61 8.33
C ALA A 198 -24.43 0.00 9.61
N VAL A 199 -25.37 0.71 10.22
CA VAL A 199 -26.14 0.20 11.36
C VAL A 199 -27.47 -0.31 10.83
N LEU A 200 -27.81 -1.57 11.10
CA LEU A 200 -29.12 -2.10 10.71
C LEU A 200 -30.22 -1.51 11.60
N ALA A 201 -31.30 -1.00 11.00
CA ALA A 201 -32.39 -0.39 11.76
C ALA A 201 -33.16 -1.42 12.62
N GLU A 202 -33.31 -2.66 12.12
CA GLU A 202 -34.06 -3.71 12.81
C GLU A 202 -33.35 -4.25 14.06
N THR A 203 -32.03 -4.37 14.01
CA THR A 203 -31.25 -5.07 15.06
C THR A 203 -30.30 -4.15 15.81
N GLY A 204 -30.04 -2.94 15.31
CA GLY A 204 -29.01 -2.04 15.81
C GLY A 204 -27.58 -2.59 15.60
N GLN A 205 -27.42 -3.66 14.83
CA GLN A 205 -26.12 -4.29 14.62
C GLN A 205 -25.31 -3.49 13.59
N VAL A 206 -24.03 -3.28 13.91
CA VAL A 206 -23.06 -2.69 13.00
C VAL A 206 -22.55 -3.77 12.05
N VAL A 207 -22.75 -3.56 10.75
CA VAL A 207 -22.29 -4.44 9.67
C VAL A 207 -21.43 -3.65 8.69
N ALA A 208 -20.51 -4.30 7.99
CA ALA A 208 -19.73 -3.63 6.95
C ALA A 208 -20.67 -3.21 5.82
N ALA A 209 -20.49 -2.00 5.26
CA ALA A 209 -21.37 -1.48 4.21
C ALA A 209 -21.45 -2.41 2.98
N GLN A 210 -20.37 -3.13 2.69
CA GLN A 210 -20.28 -4.13 1.62
C GLN A 210 -21.11 -5.41 1.85
N ASP A 211 -21.48 -5.71 3.09
CA ASP A 211 -22.23 -6.92 3.46
C ASP A 211 -23.74 -6.66 3.57
N VAL A 212 -24.17 -5.40 3.41
CA VAL A 212 -25.59 -5.01 3.42
C VAL A 212 -26.27 -5.50 2.15
N LYS A 213 -27.40 -6.20 2.31
CA LYS A 213 -28.20 -6.69 1.18
C LYS A 213 -29.13 -5.59 0.67
N VAL A 214 -29.46 -5.64 -0.62
CA VAL A 214 -30.49 -4.78 -1.22
C VAL A 214 -31.82 -4.97 -0.47
N ASN A 215 -32.57 -3.88 -0.25
CA ASN A 215 -33.80 -3.81 0.55
C ASN A 215 -33.63 -3.99 2.06
N THR A 216 -32.42 -3.79 2.59
CA THR A 216 -32.21 -3.73 4.04
C THR A 216 -32.36 -2.30 4.54
N VAL A 217 -33.08 -2.10 5.64
CA VAL A 217 -33.26 -0.78 6.27
C VAL A 217 -32.06 -0.48 7.19
N ILE A 218 -31.45 0.68 7.00
CA ILE A 218 -30.26 1.11 7.74
C ILE A 218 -30.58 2.35 8.57
N ALA A 219 -30.10 2.40 9.80
CA ALA A 219 -30.27 3.55 10.67
C ALA A 219 -29.11 4.54 10.47
N VAL A 220 -29.43 5.81 10.21
CA VAL A 220 -28.45 6.90 10.16
C VAL A 220 -28.88 7.99 11.14
N LYS A 221 -28.02 8.26 12.14
CA LYS A 221 -28.27 9.28 13.16
C LYS A 221 -27.74 10.65 12.74
N ALA A 222 -28.18 11.69 13.43
CA ALA A 222 -27.63 13.02 13.26
C ALA A 222 -26.11 13.02 13.50
N GLY A 223 -25.37 13.66 12.61
CA GLY A 223 -23.91 13.70 12.60
C GLY A 223 -23.22 12.47 12.00
N GLU A 224 -23.96 11.49 11.47
CA GLU A 224 -23.39 10.32 10.79
C GLU A 224 -23.36 10.51 9.27
N VAL A 225 -22.40 9.87 8.61
CA VAL A 225 -22.29 9.87 7.15
C VAL A 225 -23.12 8.71 6.60
N VAL A 226 -23.91 8.97 5.57
CA VAL A 226 -24.75 7.97 4.90
C VAL A 226 -23.86 6.87 4.30
N PRO A 227 -24.01 5.59 4.70
CA PRO A 227 -23.08 4.51 4.33
C PRO A 227 -23.27 3.99 2.91
N ILE A 228 -24.49 4.03 2.38
CA ILE A 228 -24.90 3.43 1.11
C ILE A 228 -25.97 4.32 0.47
N ASP A 229 -25.99 4.40 -0.86
CA ASP A 229 -27.07 5.04 -1.61
C ASP A 229 -28.42 4.38 -1.28
N GLY A 230 -29.46 5.18 -1.11
CA GLY A 230 -30.76 4.66 -0.74
C GLY A 230 -31.89 5.68 -0.85
N VAL A 231 -33.05 5.27 -0.36
CA VAL A 231 -34.25 6.11 -0.27
C VAL A 231 -34.69 6.10 1.19
N VAL A 232 -35.05 7.28 1.71
CA VAL A 232 -35.54 7.41 3.08
C VAL A 232 -36.89 6.72 3.21
N VAL A 233 -36.98 5.73 4.10
CA VAL A 233 -38.20 4.99 4.40
C VAL A 233 -38.95 5.65 5.56
N ASP A 234 -38.22 6.16 6.55
CA ASP A 234 -38.81 6.86 7.69
C ASP A 234 -37.90 7.97 8.22
N GLY A 235 -38.50 9.02 8.78
CA GLY A 235 -37.82 10.19 9.33
C GLY A 235 -37.71 11.41 8.41
N ARG A 236 -37.13 12.47 8.95
CA ARG A 236 -36.88 13.75 8.26
C ARG A 236 -35.59 14.35 8.80
N SER A 237 -34.75 14.83 7.90
CA SER A 237 -33.43 15.40 8.20
C SER A 237 -32.96 16.34 7.09
N GLU A 238 -32.04 17.24 7.40
CA GLU A 238 -31.19 17.93 6.42
C GLU A 238 -29.89 17.15 6.19
N VAL A 239 -29.56 16.96 4.91
CA VAL A 239 -28.35 16.23 4.49
C VAL A 239 -27.41 17.19 3.77
N ASP A 240 -26.15 17.22 4.18
CA ASP A 240 -25.08 17.95 3.52
C ASP A 240 -24.48 17.10 2.39
N GLU A 241 -24.70 17.57 1.17
CA GLU A 241 -24.27 16.93 -0.07
C GLU A 241 -23.08 17.66 -0.71
N GLN A 242 -22.46 18.63 -0.02
CA GLN A 242 -21.37 19.46 -0.55
C GLN A 242 -20.22 18.61 -1.10
N THR A 243 -19.92 17.47 -0.47
CA THR A 243 -18.86 16.55 -0.90
C THR A 243 -19.12 15.94 -2.29
N LEU A 244 -20.40 15.82 -2.69
CA LEU A 244 -20.80 15.17 -3.94
C LEU A 244 -21.28 16.16 -5.01
N THR A 245 -22.18 17.08 -4.65
CA THR A 245 -22.82 18.01 -5.59
C THR A 245 -22.09 19.35 -5.66
N GLY A 246 -21.30 19.70 -4.63
CA GLY A 246 -20.64 21.00 -4.50
C GLY A 246 -21.57 22.12 -4.08
N GLU A 247 -22.84 21.84 -3.81
CA GLU A 247 -23.78 22.83 -3.26
C GLU A 247 -23.49 23.04 -1.78
N SER A 248 -23.44 24.30 -1.34
CA SER A 248 -23.04 24.65 0.04
C SER A 248 -24.19 24.66 1.05
N PHE A 249 -25.44 24.46 0.59
CA PHE A 249 -26.61 24.47 1.46
C PHE A 249 -27.13 23.03 1.67
N PRO A 250 -27.46 22.65 2.91
CA PRO A 250 -28.08 21.36 3.19
C PRO A 250 -29.40 21.18 2.45
N VAL A 251 -29.66 19.95 2.01
CA VAL A 251 -30.89 19.59 1.32
C VAL A 251 -31.81 18.83 2.28
N ALA A 252 -33.04 19.31 2.44
CA ALA A 252 -34.03 18.64 3.27
C ALA A 252 -34.48 17.33 2.62
N LYS A 253 -34.38 16.22 3.36
CA LYS A 253 -34.81 14.87 2.99
C LYS A 253 -35.99 14.45 3.86
N GLN A 254 -36.98 13.85 3.21
CA GLN A 254 -38.18 13.29 3.83
C GLN A 254 -38.39 11.87 3.30
N THR A 255 -39.40 11.16 3.80
CA THR A 255 -39.83 9.88 3.22
C THR A 255 -39.91 9.97 1.68
N ASP A 256 -39.43 8.92 1.01
CA ASP A 256 -39.29 8.81 -0.45
C ASP A 256 -38.21 9.70 -1.10
N SER A 257 -37.40 10.43 -0.32
CA SER A 257 -36.26 11.19 -0.84
C SER A 257 -35.04 10.30 -1.04
N GLU A 258 -34.31 10.50 -2.14
CA GLU A 258 -33.03 9.83 -2.40
C GLU A 258 -31.91 10.43 -1.53
N VAL A 259 -31.05 9.57 -1.00
CA VAL A 259 -29.84 9.93 -0.25
C VAL A 259 -28.63 9.20 -0.83
N TRP A 260 -27.49 9.89 -0.84
CA TRP A 260 -26.28 9.41 -1.48
C TRP A 260 -25.23 8.99 -0.45
N ALA A 261 -24.45 7.96 -0.74
CA ALA A 261 -23.37 7.52 0.10
C ALA A 261 -22.29 8.61 0.22
N GLY A 262 -21.77 8.83 1.43
CA GLY A 262 -20.74 9.84 1.69
C GLY A 262 -21.28 11.24 2.01
N THR A 263 -22.60 11.45 1.98
CA THR A 263 -23.23 12.71 2.43
C THR A 263 -23.43 12.71 3.95
N LEU A 264 -23.35 13.87 4.61
CA LEU A 264 -23.45 13.97 6.06
C LEU A 264 -24.90 14.25 6.47
N ASN A 265 -25.46 13.38 7.32
CA ASN A 265 -26.75 13.63 7.95
C ASN A 265 -26.58 14.68 9.05
N ILE A 266 -27.17 15.86 8.93
CA ILE A 266 -26.91 16.97 9.84
C ILE A 266 -27.78 16.85 11.09
N ASP A 267 -29.08 16.66 10.93
CA ASP A 267 -30.03 16.75 12.04
C ASP A 267 -31.18 15.74 11.96
N GLY A 268 -31.48 15.09 13.08
CA GLY A 268 -32.53 14.08 13.12
C GLY A 268 -32.08 12.70 12.65
N TYR A 269 -33.05 11.80 12.58
CA TYR A 269 -32.86 10.38 12.34
C TYR A 269 -33.57 10.00 11.05
N ILE A 270 -32.87 9.25 10.20
CA ILE A 270 -33.43 8.69 8.98
C ILE A 270 -33.14 7.19 8.93
N SER A 271 -34.08 6.43 8.37
CA SER A 271 -33.92 5.01 8.08
C SER A 271 -34.44 4.59 6.73
#